data_AF-A0A5K1HMC2-F1
#
_entry.id   AF-A0A5K1HMC2-F1
#
_cell.length_a   1.000
_cell.length_b   1.000
_cell.length_c   1.000
_cell.angle_alpha   90.00
_cell.angle_beta   90.00
_cell.angle_gamma   90.00
#
_symmetry.space_group_name_H-M   'P 1'
#
loop_
_entity.id
_entity.type
_entity.pdbx_description
1 polymer ?
#
loop_
_entity_poly.entity_id
_entity_poly.type
_entity_poly.pdbx_seq_one_letter_code
_entity_poly.pdbx_strand_id
1 'polypeptide(L)'
;ISPTYWQASTFPPTFRDKIAVIHDGIDTDVIAPNPNVSLTLNVSTGGTIKLTRNDEVITFVNRNLEPYRGYHIFMRALPDIMRRRPNARILIVGADGVSYGAKAPDGQKWKDIFLNEVIEDLDMS
;
A
#
# COMPACT_ATOMS: atom_id res chain seq x y z
N ILE A 1 -7.22 25.92 -6.63
CA ILE A 1 -7.06 25.15 -5.38
C ILE A 1 -6.14 23.97 -5.64
N SER A 2 -5.31 23.58 -4.68
CA SER A 2 -4.43 22.41 -4.78
C SER A 2 -4.33 21.68 -3.43
N PRO A 3 -4.26 20.33 -3.40
CA PRO A 3 -4.21 19.59 -2.14
C PRO A 3 -2.89 19.71 -1.37
N THR A 4 -1.78 20.01 -2.05
CA THR A 4 -0.45 20.08 -1.43
C THR A 4 0.40 21.20 -2.03
N TYR A 5 1.40 21.67 -1.29
CA TYR A 5 2.38 22.62 -1.80
C TYR A 5 3.19 22.07 -2.99
N TRP A 6 3.48 20.76 -2.99
CA TRP A 6 4.16 20.13 -4.11
C TRP A 6 3.30 20.21 -5.38
N GLN A 7 2.02 19.84 -5.30
CA GLN A 7 1.10 19.96 -6.45
C GLN A 7 0.93 21.42 -6.89
N ALA A 8 0.83 22.38 -5.97
CA ALA A 8 0.78 23.80 -6.34
C ALA A 8 2.06 24.26 -7.07
N SER A 9 3.21 23.70 -6.71
CA SER A 9 4.50 24.03 -7.31
C SER A 9 4.67 23.53 -8.76
N THR A 10 3.83 22.59 -9.22
CA THR A 10 3.90 22.09 -10.61
C THR A 10 3.26 23.05 -11.62
N PHE A 11 2.49 24.04 -11.14
CA PHE A 11 1.89 25.07 -11.99
C PHE A 11 2.88 26.20 -12.32
N PRO A 12 2.75 26.84 -13.50
CA PRO A 12 3.51 28.03 -13.85
C PRO A 12 3.35 29.15 -12.81
N PRO A 13 4.37 30.03 -12.63
CA PRO A 13 4.34 31.09 -11.62
C PRO A 13 3.09 31.98 -11.68
N THR A 14 2.63 32.33 -12.89
CA THR A 14 1.45 33.20 -13.12
C THR A 14 0.14 32.63 -12.56
N PHE A 15 0.06 31.32 -12.37
CA PHE A 15 -1.09 30.66 -11.74
C PHE A 15 -0.87 30.38 -10.25
N ARG A 16 0.39 30.21 -9.83
CA ARG A 16 0.74 29.78 -8.47
C ARG A 16 0.25 30.74 -7.41
N ASP A 17 0.38 32.05 -7.64
CA ASP A 17 -0.06 33.09 -6.69
C ASP A 17 -1.60 33.14 -6.51
N LYS A 18 -2.34 32.45 -7.39
CA LYS A 18 -3.81 32.33 -7.36
C LYS A 18 -4.29 30.99 -6.81
N ILE A 19 -3.37 30.08 -6.43
CA ILE A 19 -3.71 28.76 -5.92
C ILE A 19 -3.66 28.78 -4.40
N ALA A 20 -4.83 28.63 -3.77
CA ALA A 20 -4.90 28.25 -2.37
C ALA A 20 -4.56 26.76 -2.21
N VAL A 21 -3.66 26.44 -1.27
CA VAL A 21 -3.37 25.07 -0.85
C VAL A 21 -4.33 24.69 0.27
N ILE A 22 -5.12 23.66 0.05
CA ILE A 22 -6.13 23.16 1.00
C ILE A 22 -6.01 21.64 1.00
N HIS A 23 -5.52 21.08 2.10
CA HIS A 23 -5.35 19.63 2.24
C HIS A 23 -6.69 18.91 2.24
N ASP A 24 -6.71 17.72 1.61
CA ASP A 24 -7.83 16.80 1.75
C ASP A 24 -7.92 16.35 3.21
N GLY A 25 -9.09 16.55 3.83
CA GLY A 25 -9.39 16.13 5.19
C GLY A 25 -10.05 14.75 5.23
N ILE A 26 -10.11 14.19 6.44
CA ILE A 26 -10.96 13.04 6.76
C ILE A 26 -11.92 13.42 7.89
N ASP A 27 -13.06 12.73 7.95
CA ASP A 27 -13.98 12.85 9.08
C ASP A 27 -13.42 12.06 10.27
N THR A 28 -12.93 12.77 11.29
CA THR A 28 -12.33 12.15 12.48
C THR A 28 -13.34 11.64 13.49
N ASP A 29 -14.62 12.03 13.37
CA ASP A 29 -15.68 11.45 14.18
C ASP A 29 -16.01 10.04 13.69
N VAL A 30 -15.85 9.79 12.39
CA VAL A 30 -16.01 8.47 11.76
C VAL A 30 -14.70 7.66 11.78
N ILE A 31 -13.56 8.29 11.48
CA ILE A 31 -12.25 7.64 11.36
C ILE A 31 -11.41 7.93 12.60
N ALA A 32 -11.62 7.11 13.63
CA ALA A 32 -10.89 7.19 14.89
C ALA A 32 -10.37 5.81 15.34
N PRO A 33 -9.32 5.77 16.19
CA PRO A 33 -8.83 4.51 16.75
C PRO A 33 -9.91 3.79 17.57
N ASN A 34 -10.14 2.51 17.28
CA ASN A 34 -11.02 1.65 18.07
C ASN A 34 -10.18 0.71 18.98
N PRO A 35 -10.22 0.88 20.32
CA PRO A 35 -9.41 0.06 21.24
C PRO A 35 -9.83 -1.41 21.28
N ASN A 36 -11.02 -1.75 20.79
CA ASN A 36 -11.56 -3.10 20.74
C ASN A 36 -11.53 -3.69 19.32
N VAL A 37 -10.76 -3.09 18.40
CA VAL A 37 -10.69 -3.56 17.02
C VAL A 37 -10.11 -4.96 16.94
N SER A 38 -10.75 -5.80 16.13
CA SER A 38 -10.19 -7.08 15.69
C SER A 38 -10.61 -7.36 14.25
N LEU A 39 -9.73 -8.02 13.51
CA LEU A 39 -9.95 -8.42 12.12
C LEU A 39 -9.71 -9.92 12.00
N THR A 40 -10.72 -10.65 11.53
CA THR A 40 -10.61 -12.09 11.29
C THR A 40 -10.53 -12.33 9.79
N LEU A 41 -9.48 -13.01 9.34
CA LEU A 41 -9.19 -13.27 7.92
C LEU A 41 -9.07 -14.77 7.69
N ASN A 42 -9.65 -15.26 6.59
CA ASN A 42 -9.38 -16.61 6.11
C ASN A 42 -8.16 -16.58 5.20
N VAL A 43 -7.18 -17.45 5.46
CA VAL A 43 -5.98 -17.57 4.65
C VAL A 43 -6.15 -18.67 3.60
N SER A 44 -5.51 -18.48 2.45
CA SER A 44 -5.57 -19.40 1.30
C SER A 44 -5.08 -20.82 1.63
N THR A 45 -4.27 -20.97 2.67
CA THR A 45 -3.77 -22.26 3.18
C THR A 45 -4.78 -23.04 4.02
N GLY A 46 -6.00 -22.53 4.21
CA GLY A 46 -7.10 -23.26 4.87
C GLY A 46 -7.21 -23.03 6.37
N GLY A 47 -6.88 -21.83 6.86
CA GLY A 47 -7.00 -21.44 8.26
C GLY A 47 -7.67 -20.07 8.43
N THR A 48 -7.84 -19.68 9.69
CA THR A 48 -8.35 -18.35 10.05
C THR A 48 -7.37 -17.66 11.00
N ILE A 49 -6.98 -16.44 10.68
CA ILE A 49 -6.13 -15.58 11.51
C ILE A 49 -6.99 -14.50 12.12
N LYS A 50 -6.86 -14.28 13.44
CA LYS A 50 -7.46 -13.15 14.14
C LYS A 50 -6.36 -12.16 14.51
N LEU A 51 -6.48 -10.93 14.02
CA LEU A 51 -5.61 -9.80 14.31
C LEU A 51 -6.32 -8.84 15.26
N THR A 52 -5.55 -8.23 16.15
CA THR A 52 -5.97 -7.30 17.19
C THR A 52 -4.96 -6.15 17.29
N ARG A 53 -5.24 -5.17 18.15
CA ARG A 53 -4.30 -4.08 18.44
C ARG A 53 -2.96 -4.52 19.08
N ASN A 54 -2.87 -5.77 19.55
CA ASN A 54 -1.64 -6.30 20.15
C ASN A 54 -0.72 -6.95 19.11
N ASP A 55 -1.21 -7.16 17.89
CA ASP A 55 -0.45 -7.78 16.81
C ASP A 55 0.34 -6.71 16.05
N GLU A 56 1.55 -7.05 15.65
CA GLU A 56 2.33 -6.22 14.75
C GLU A 56 1.84 -6.43 13.32
N VAL A 57 1.25 -5.39 12.73
CA VAL A 57 0.63 -5.47 11.41
C VAL A 57 1.19 -4.38 10.51
N ILE A 58 1.70 -4.77 9.34
CA ILE A 58 2.13 -3.84 8.28
C ILE A 58 1.16 -4.00 7.11
N THR A 59 0.45 -2.93 6.77
CA THR A 59 -0.48 -2.92 5.64
C THR A 59 0.12 -2.18 4.45
N PHE A 60 -0.01 -2.75 3.26
CA PHE A 60 0.25 -2.08 1.99
C PHE A 60 -1.01 -2.12 1.15
N VAL A 61 -1.68 -0.98 1.00
CA VAL A 61 -3.00 -0.89 0.36
C VAL A 61 -2.92 0.01 -0.86
N ASN A 62 -3.29 -0.53 -2.01
CA ASN A 62 -3.37 0.22 -3.27
C ASN A 62 -4.52 -0.32 -4.12
N ARG A 63 -5.06 0.51 -5.02
CA ARG A 63 -6.10 0.06 -5.96
C ARG A 63 -5.59 -1.09 -6.84
N ASN A 64 -4.40 -0.88 -7.42
CA ASN A 64 -3.70 -1.85 -8.24
C ASN A 64 -2.24 -1.96 -7.77
N LEU A 65 -1.69 -3.17 -7.80
CA LEU A 65 -0.32 -3.46 -7.40
C LEU A 65 0.65 -3.22 -8.56
N GLU A 66 0.88 -1.92 -8.85
CA GLU A 66 1.68 -1.43 -9.99
C GLU A 66 2.91 -0.60 -9.51
N PRO A 67 3.98 -0.46 -10.34
CA PRO A 67 5.19 0.26 -9.96
C PRO A 67 4.93 1.71 -9.54
N TYR A 68 3.98 2.37 -10.21
CA TYR A 68 3.64 3.77 -9.99
C TYR A 68 3.24 4.08 -8.54
N ARG A 69 2.71 3.08 -7.82
CA ARG A 69 2.29 3.21 -6.40
C ARG A 69 3.29 2.62 -5.42
N GLY A 70 4.52 2.38 -5.86
CA GLY A 70 5.62 1.90 -5.02
C GLY A 70 5.59 0.41 -4.71
N TYR A 71 4.73 -0.38 -5.35
CA TYR A 71 4.63 -1.83 -5.07
C TYR A 71 5.98 -2.55 -5.25
N HIS A 72 6.71 -2.26 -6.32
CA HIS A 72 8.05 -2.80 -6.57
C HIS A 72 9.06 -2.51 -5.45
N ILE A 73 9.05 -1.28 -4.90
CA ILE A 73 9.94 -0.90 -3.78
C ILE A 73 9.55 -1.68 -2.53
N PHE A 74 8.25 -1.77 -2.24
CA PHE A 74 7.76 -2.52 -1.09
C PHE A 74 8.14 -3.99 -1.16
N MET A 75 7.90 -4.66 -2.29
CA MET A 75 8.25 -6.07 -2.49
C MET A 75 9.76 -6.32 -2.32
N ARG A 76 10.61 -5.47 -2.89
CA ARG A 76 12.07 -5.58 -2.74
C ARG A 76 12.57 -5.35 -1.31
N ALA A 77 11.85 -4.54 -0.52
CA ALA A 77 12.17 -4.33 0.90
C ALA A 77 11.59 -5.42 1.81
N LEU A 78 10.59 -6.16 1.34
CA LEU A 78 9.80 -7.08 2.16
C LEU A 78 10.65 -8.18 2.84
N PRO A 79 11.61 -8.84 2.17
CA PRO A 79 12.47 -9.83 2.84
C PRO A 79 13.26 -9.26 4.04
N ASP A 80 13.82 -8.05 3.90
CA ASP A 80 14.55 -7.38 4.99
C ASP A 80 13.62 -6.99 6.14
N ILE A 81 12.40 -6.53 5.83
CA ILE A 81 11.38 -6.22 6.83
C ILE A 81 11.04 -7.49 7.63
N MET A 82 10.74 -8.60 6.96
CA MET A 82 10.35 -9.86 7.61
C MET A 82 11.49 -10.43 8.45
N ARG A 83 12.73 -10.35 7.98
CA ARG A 83 13.91 -10.77 8.77
C ARG A 83 14.08 -9.93 10.04
N ARG A 84 13.83 -8.61 9.97
CA ARG A 84 13.97 -7.70 11.12
C ARG A 84 12.79 -7.78 12.09
N ARG A 85 11.61 -8.11 11.58
CA ARG A 85 10.34 -8.13 12.32
C ARG A 85 9.64 -9.49 12.11
N PRO A 86 10.20 -10.60 12.64
CA PRO A 86 9.69 -11.95 12.38
C PRO A 86 8.27 -12.20 12.90
N ASN A 87 7.78 -11.37 13.82
CA ASN A 87 6.41 -11.48 14.35
C ASN A 87 5.41 -10.58 13.59
N ALA A 88 5.87 -9.76 12.64
CA ALA A 88 5.00 -8.86 11.89
C ALA A 88 4.15 -9.63 10.87
N ARG A 89 2.86 -9.32 10.81
CA ARG A 89 1.93 -9.81 9.79
C ARG A 89 1.81 -8.78 8.67
N ILE A 90 2.12 -9.19 7.46
CA ILE A 90 2.12 -8.32 6.27
C ILE A 90 0.83 -8.53 5.49
N LEU A 91 0.05 -7.46 5.29
CA LEU A 91 -1.23 -7.49 4.60
C LEU A 91 -1.15 -6.60 3.35
N ILE A 92 -1.09 -7.24 2.19
CA ILE A 92 -1.04 -6.55 0.89
C ILE A 92 -2.41 -6.62 0.24
N VAL A 93 -3.03 -5.47 -0.01
CA VAL A 93 -4.36 -5.36 -0.62
C VAL A 93 -4.28 -4.56 -1.90
N GLY A 94 -4.71 -5.17 -3.01
CA GLY A 94 -4.85 -4.51 -4.31
C GLY A 94 -5.14 -5.48 -5.43
N ALA A 95 -5.65 -4.96 -6.55
CA ALA A 95 -5.94 -5.74 -7.75
C ALA A 95 -4.71 -5.84 -8.67
N ASP A 96 -4.83 -6.71 -9.68
CA ASP A 96 -3.75 -7.05 -10.61
C ASP A 96 -3.67 -6.11 -11.84
N GLY A 97 -4.53 -5.09 -11.89
CA GLY A 97 -4.65 -4.19 -13.03
C GLY A 97 -3.59 -3.10 -13.06
N VAL A 98 -3.82 -2.10 -13.90
CA VAL A 98 -3.02 -0.88 -14.05
C VAL A 98 -3.97 0.30 -14.01
N SER A 99 -3.61 1.39 -13.33
CA SER A 99 -4.45 2.61 -13.28
C SER A 99 -3.79 3.78 -13.99
N TYR A 100 -2.59 4.14 -13.57
CA TYR A 100 -1.90 5.34 -14.06
C TYR A 100 -0.55 5.03 -14.70
N GLY A 101 -0.03 3.80 -14.55
CA GLY A 101 1.25 3.38 -15.09
C GLY A 101 1.18 2.76 -16.49
N ALA A 102 2.34 2.39 -17.01
CA ALA A 102 2.43 1.51 -18.16
C ALA A 102 1.89 0.11 -17.80
N LYS A 103 1.31 -0.56 -18.79
CA LYS A 103 0.97 -1.99 -18.66
C LYS A 103 2.23 -2.81 -18.42
N ALA A 104 2.07 -3.91 -17.69
CA ALA A 104 3.12 -4.91 -17.59
C ALA A 104 3.42 -5.50 -18.99
N PRO A 105 4.64 -6.03 -19.21
CA PRO A 105 4.99 -6.75 -20.44
C PRO A 105 3.98 -7.84 -20.78
N ASP A 106 3.84 -8.15 -22.08
CA ASP A 106 2.73 -8.94 -22.63
C ASP A 106 2.38 -10.19 -21.82
N GLY A 107 1.11 -10.25 -21.39
CA GLY A 107 0.52 -11.38 -20.67
C GLY A 107 0.84 -11.43 -19.17
N GLN A 108 1.68 -10.54 -18.64
CA GLN A 108 2.07 -10.54 -17.23
C GLN A 108 1.31 -9.51 -16.41
N LYS A 109 1.40 -9.65 -15.09
CA LYS A 109 0.89 -8.69 -14.11
C LYS A 109 2.07 -8.13 -13.32
N TRP A 110 2.05 -6.84 -13.03
CA TRP A 110 3.08 -6.23 -12.17
C TRP A 110 3.15 -6.90 -10.81
N LYS A 111 2.00 -7.30 -10.26
CA LYS A 111 1.89 -8.09 -9.03
C LYS A 111 2.83 -9.30 -9.03
N ASP A 112 2.73 -10.12 -10.07
CA ASP A 112 3.42 -11.39 -10.17
C ASP A 112 4.90 -11.17 -10.48
N ILE A 113 5.23 -10.19 -11.33
CA ILE A 113 6.62 -9.84 -11.65
C ILE A 113 7.40 -9.53 -10.37
N PHE A 114 6.91 -8.60 -9.54
CA PHE A 114 7.65 -8.21 -8.34
C PHE A 114 7.51 -9.20 -7.19
N LEU A 115 6.47 -10.05 -7.18
CA LEU A 115 6.43 -11.18 -6.24
C LEU A 115 7.52 -12.20 -6.59
N ASN A 116 7.63 -12.58 -7.87
CA ASN A 116 8.61 -13.55 -8.33
C ASN A 116 10.06 -13.09 -8.13
N GLU A 117 10.32 -11.78 -8.07
CA GLU A 117 11.65 -11.25 -7.73
C GLU A 117 12.11 -11.64 -6.32
N VAL A 118 11.19 -11.89 -5.38
CA VAL A 118 11.52 -12.05 -3.95
C VAL A 118 10.92 -13.29 -3.30
N ILE A 119 10.04 -14.03 -3.98
CA ILE A 119 9.24 -15.11 -3.40
C ILE A 119 10.06 -16.18 -2.68
N GLU A 120 11.28 -16.45 -3.15
CA GLU A 120 12.20 -17.43 -2.54
C GLU A 120 12.68 -17.02 -1.13
N ASP A 121 12.66 -15.71 -0.83
CA ASP A 121 13.08 -15.14 0.44
C ASP A 121 11.90 -14.80 1.37
N LEU A 122 10.65 -15.07 0.93
CA LEU A 122 9.45 -14.75 1.71
C LEU A 122 8.95 -15.95 2.51
N ASP A 123 8.60 -15.70 3.77
CA ASP A 123 7.77 -16.62 4.53
C ASP A 123 6.29 -16.42 4.15
N MET A 124 5.75 -17.35 3.38
CA MET A 124 4.38 -17.30 2.86
C MET A 124 3.35 -18.00 3.77
N SER A 125 3.73 -18.32 5.02
CA SER A 125 2.89 -19.07 5.97
C SER A 125 1.97 -18.23 6.85
#